data_AF-A0A1H4CJB0-F1
#
_entry.id   AF-A0A1H4CJB0-F1
#
_cell.length_a   1.000
_cell.length_b   1.000
_cell.length_c   1.000
_cell.angle_alpha   90.00
_cell.angle_beta   90.00
_cell.angle_gamma   90.00
#
_symmetry.space_group_name_H-M   'P 1'
#
loop_
_entity.id
_entity.type
_entity.pdbx_description
1 polymer ?
#
loop_
_entity_poly.entity_id
_entity_poly.type
_entity_poly.pdbx_seq_one_letter_code
_entity_poly.pdbx_strand_id
1 'polypeptide(L)'
;MKLKITIVFILSFCSFIHAQNLMKSTYNLEGFPEGMDKQKEFINKAISNILIYNFIYGGPGNSQFDLKSEKEFKLNLPLKTPIWLTFPDTKLNSESASHTVHYTYDFKYHDYYDDAAITDSIFSLASLFDLAVKYYDYDEYLLIKNVLQNYNPSINYKEKRPVFFDNLAKILTNTDIDFNTLISEEEQESLTSSEIEELMLDEILEETDYEFEDIVLKVFERFVLNPKDNDKTKQNFIRLFNDENSIQTIEQSVLQPHITVTLPKGGLLHIPEEIALIENEYDTNLVPVSLINIILDFKNKELIISFESKSSNHIRIKKSEYDNTISRNKEIVSRKIRLRITDSNYKLECIEHNPYISKSEKPHVVLLK
;
A
#
# COMPACT_ATOMS: atom_id res chain seq x y z
N MET A 1 -5.95 -37.09 33.37
CA MET A 1 -6.35 -37.05 31.95
C MET A 1 -7.27 -35.87 31.57
N LYS A 2 -7.97 -35.21 32.51
CA LYS A 2 -8.88 -34.09 32.20
C LYS A 2 -8.20 -32.71 31.99
N LEU A 3 -6.98 -32.50 32.48
CA LEU A 3 -6.27 -31.20 32.39
C LEU A 3 -5.64 -30.90 31.01
N LYS A 4 -5.28 -31.94 30.23
CA LYS A 4 -4.69 -31.77 28.89
C LYS A 4 -5.71 -31.38 27.82
N ILE A 5 -6.99 -31.75 28.01
CA ILE A 5 -8.06 -31.42 27.06
C ILE A 5 -8.45 -29.94 27.19
N THR A 6 -8.41 -29.36 28.39
CA THR A 6 -8.76 -27.95 28.63
C THR A 6 -7.74 -26.97 28.04
N ILE A 7 -6.43 -27.27 28.10
CA ILE A 7 -5.38 -26.40 27.54
C ILE A 7 -5.41 -26.39 26.01
N VAL A 8 -5.67 -27.54 25.36
CA VAL A 8 -5.85 -27.60 23.90
C VAL A 8 -7.09 -26.79 23.48
N PHE A 9 -8.20 -26.90 24.24
CA PHE A 9 -9.41 -26.13 23.96
C PHE A 9 -9.22 -24.61 24.13
N ILE A 10 -8.47 -24.17 25.15
CA ILE A 10 -8.19 -22.75 25.38
C ILE A 10 -7.24 -22.18 24.31
N LEU A 11 -6.22 -22.93 23.87
CA LEU A 11 -5.33 -22.50 22.78
C LEU A 11 -6.06 -22.40 21.44
N SER A 12 -7.01 -23.30 21.16
CA SER A 12 -7.89 -23.23 19.98
C SER A 12 -8.86 -22.05 20.04
N PHE A 13 -9.39 -21.72 21.23
CA PHE A 13 -10.27 -20.54 21.39
C PHE A 13 -9.51 -19.21 21.33
N CYS A 14 -8.30 -19.14 21.90
CA CYS A 14 -7.47 -17.94 21.81
C CYS A 14 -7.07 -17.63 20.36
N SER A 15 -6.78 -18.65 19.55
CA SER A 15 -6.49 -18.47 18.12
C SER A 15 -7.72 -18.09 17.30
N PHE A 16 -8.92 -18.55 17.66
CA PHE A 16 -10.18 -18.09 17.04
C PHE A 16 -10.50 -16.62 17.39
N ILE A 17 -10.35 -16.21 18.65
CA ILE A 17 -10.55 -14.80 19.07
C ILE A 17 -9.47 -13.92 18.44
N HIS A 18 -8.21 -14.36 18.39
CA HIS A 18 -7.15 -13.65 17.68
C HIS A 18 -7.39 -13.62 16.17
N ALA A 19 -8.00 -14.62 15.54
CA ALA A 19 -8.31 -14.59 14.11
C ALA A 19 -9.47 -13.65 13.76
N GLN A 20 -10.49 -13.56 14.64
CA GLN A 20 -11.56 -12.55 14.50
C GLN A 20 -11.02 -11.15 14.72
N ASN A 21 -10.11 -11.00 15.69
CA ASN A 21 -9.35 -9.79 15.87
C ASN A 21 -8.41 -9.57 14.70
N LEU A 22 -7.82 -10.59 14.06
CA LEU A 22 -6.81 -10.41 13.02
C LEU A 22 -7.40 -9.61 11.86
N MET A 23 -8.51 -10.00 11.24
CA MET A 23 -9.07 -9.17 10.14
C MET A 23 -9.51 -7.76 10.59
N LYS A 24 -9.93 -7.55 11.84
CA LYS A 24 -10.25 -6.22 12.38
C LYS A 24 -9.01 -5.41 12.81
N SER A 25 -7.95 -6.09 13.24
CA SER A 25 -6.67 -5.55 13.73
C SER A 25 -5.72 -5.30 12.57
N THR A 26 -5.80 -6.12 11.52
CA THR A 26 -5.28 -5.88 10.17
C THR A 26 -5.76 -4.55 9.62
N TYR A 27 -6.89 -4.01 10.10
CA TYR A 27 -7.32 -2.67 9.74
C TYR A 27 -7.17 -1.65 10.87
N ASN A 28 -6.77 -2.01 12.09
CA ASN A 28 -6.83 -1.16 13.29
C ASN A 28 -7.86 -0.02 13.13
N LEU A 29 -9.15 -0.38 13.09
CA LEU A 29 -10.21 0.53 12.61
C LEU A 29 -10.36 1.81 13.44
N GLU A 30 -9.72 1.87 14.61
CA GLU A 30 -9.64 3.05 15.46
C GLU A 30 -8.61 4.08 14.97
N GLY A 31 -7.63 3.67 14.15
CA GLY A 31 -6.61 4.53 13.54
C GLY A 31 -6.97 5.10 12.16
N PHE A 32 -8.21 4.93 11.69
CA PHE A 32 -8.65 5.52 10.41
C PHE A 32 -8.71 7.06 10.51
N PRO A 33 -8.26 7.80 9.49
CA PRO A 33 -8.35 9.26 9.48
C PRO A 33 -9.81 9.73 9.39
N GLU A 34 -10.06 10.95 9.87
CA GLU A 34 -11.37 11.59 9.78
C GLU A 34 -11.88 11.68 8.33
N GLY A 35 -13.17 11.36 8.12
CA GLY A 35 -13.82 11.37 6.82
C GLY A 35 -13.78 10.02 6.06
N MET A 36 -13.52 8.91 6.76
CA MET A 36 -13.57 7.54 6.21
C MET A 36 -14.63 6.64 6.87
N ASP A 37 -15.68 7.23 7.43
CA ASP A 37 -16.70 6.51 8.21
C ASP A 37 -17.44 5.46 7.36
N LYS A 38 -17.81 5.81 6.12
CA LYS A 38 -18.50 4.86 5.23
C LYS A 38 -17.63 3.65 4.86
N GLN A 39 -16.33 3.84 4.70
CA GLN A 39 -15.37 2.76 4.41
C GLN A 39 -15.20 1.87 5.64
N LYS A 40 -15.05 2.48 6.82
CA LYS A 40 -15.01 1.77 8.11
C LYS A 40 -16.29 0.95 8.34
N GLU A 41 -17.45 1.52 8.05
CA GLU A 41 -18.74 0.82 8.15
C GLU A 41 -18.81 -0.34 7.13
N PHE A 42 -18.38 -0.11 5.89
CA PHE A 42 -18.36 -1.13 4.84
C PHE A 42 -17.48 -2.31 5.25
N ILE A 43 -16.25 -2.05 5.69
CA ILE A 43 -15.30 -3.08 6.14
C ILE A 43 -15.88 -3.85 7.33
N ASN A 44 -16.43 -3.18 8.33
CA ASN A 44 -17.05 -3.84 9.49
C ASN A 44 -18.18 -4.79 9.09
N LYS A 45 -19.08 -4.35 8.20
CA LYS A 45 -20.18 -5.19 7.71
C LYS A 45 -19.69 -6.35 6.85
N ALA A 46 -18.75 -6.09 5.94
CA ALA A 46 -18.19 -7.12 5.06
C ALA A 46 -17.44 -8.21 5.86
N ILE A 47 -16.58 -7.80 6.81
CA ILE A 47 -15.83 -8.71 7.68
C ILE A 47 -16.80 -9.53 8.55
N SER A 48 -17.88 -8.94 9.09
CA SER A 48 -18.85 -9.70 9.89
C SER A 48 -19.46 -10.91 9.15
N ASN A 49 -19.61 -10.81 7.82
CA ASN A 49 -20.06 -11.92 6.98
C ASN A 49 -18.97 -12.97 6.71
N ILE A 50 -17.70 -12.62 6.96
CA ILE A 50 -16.52 -13.47 6.75
C ILE A 50 -16.05 -14.15 8.07
N LEU A 51 -16.51 -13.73 9.25
CA LEU A 51 -15.95 -14.20 10.54
C LEU A 51 -16.42 -15.59 11.04
N ILE A 52 -16.98 -16.45 10.17
CA ILE A 52 -17.56 -17.76 10.55
C ILE A 52 -16.76 -18.95 9.96
N TYR A 53 -15.42 -18.85 9.91
CA TYR A 53 -14.58 -19.86 9.23
C TYR A 53 -13.40 -20.34 10.05
N ASN A 54 -12.89 -21.52 9.69
CA ASN A 54 -11.72 -22.10 10.35
C ASN A 54 -10.46 -21.39 9.87
N PHE A 55 -9.77 -20.74 10.80
CA PHE A 55 -8.50 -20.08 10.56
C PHE A 55 -7.35 -21.08 10.44
N ILE A 56 -6.45 -20.82 9.50
CA ILE A 56 -5.20 -21.55 9.29
C ILE A 56 -4.07 -20.52 9.22
N TYR A 57 -3.14 -20.58 10.16
CA TYR A 57 -1.99 -19.69 10.18
C TYR A 57 -1.02 -20.01 9.02
N GLY A 58 -0.68 -18.99 8.23
CA GLY A 58 0.19 -19.12 7.06
C GLY A 58 1.60 -18.55 7.23
N GLY A 59 1.93 -17.98 8.39
CA GLY A 59 3.18 -17.23 8.63
C GLY A 59 2.95 -15.71 8.77
N PRO A 60 4.02 -14.91 8.98
CA PRO A 60 3.92 -13.46 9.02
C PRO A 60 3.22 -12.90 7.76
N GLY A 61 2.23 -12.01 7.97
CA GLY A 61 1.45 -11.39 6.88
C GLY A 61 0.56 -12.34 6.07
N ASN A 62 0.51 -13.63 6.39
CA ASN A 62 -0.18 -14.64 5.59
C ASN A 62 -1.14 -15.48 6.42
N SER A 63 -2.36 -15.62 5.93
CA SER A 63 -3.44 -16.36 6.59
C SER A 63 -4.28 -17.12 5.57
N GLN A 64 -4.87 -18.24 5.99
CA GLN A 64 -5.80 -18.99 5.15
C GLN A 64 -7.07 -19.29 5.95
N PHE A 65 -8.19 -19.39 5.26
CA PHE A 65 -9.47 -19.72 5.87
C PHE A 65 -10.18 -20.78 5.05
N ASP A 66 -10.68 -21.81 5.73
CA ASP A 66 -11.55 -22.82 5.12
C ASP A 66 -13.01 -22.38 5.27
N LEU A 67 -13.61 -22.01 4.14
CA LEU A 67 -15.04 -21.80 3.98
C LEU A 67 -15.70 -23.16 3.77
N LYS A 68 -16.43 -23.66 4.77
CA LYS A 68 -17.24 -24.87 4.64
C LYS A 68 -18.70 -24.49 4.57
N SER A 69 -19.39 -24.94 3.52
CA SER A 69 -20.82 -24.71 3.36
C SER A 69 -21.52 -25.96 2.86
N GLU A 70 -22.72 -26.21 3.37
CA GLU A 70 -23.59 -27.31 2.91
C GLU A 70 -24.30 -26.98 1.58
N LYS A 71 -24.22 -25.72 1.12
CA LYS A 71 -24.80 -25.19 -0.12
C LYS A 71 -23.85 -24.18 -0.77
N GLU A 72 -24.22 -23.67 -1.95
CA GLU A 72 -23.58 -22.49 -2.57
C GLU A 72 -23.37 -21.37 -1.53
N PHE A 73 -22.11 -20.98 -1.29
CA PHE A 73 -21.78 -19.92 -0.35
C PHE A 73 -21.88 -18.55 -1.02
N LYS A 74 -22.63 -17.61 -0.43
CA LYS A 74 -22.84 -16.26 -0.96
C LYS A 74 -22.39 -15.20 0.04
N LEU A 75 -21.45 -14.36 -0.40
CA LEU A 75 -20.97 -13.19 0.32
C LEU A 75 -21.60 -11.93 -0.28
N ASN A 76 -22.60 -11.37 0.39
CA ASN A 76 -23.22 -10.11 -0.03
C ASN A 76 -22.29 -8.93 0.30
N LEU A 77 -22.08 -8.04 -0.68
CA LEU A 77 -21.44 -6.76 -0.43
C LEU A 77 -22.44 -5.85 0.29
N PRO A 78 -22.05 -5.09 1.32
CA PRO A 78 -22.94 -4.22 2.09
C PRO A 78 -23.30 -2.94 1.31
N LEU A 79 -23.98 -3.11 0.19
CA LEU A 79 -24.49 -2.09 -0.73
C LEU A 79 -26.01 -2.22 -0.83
N LYS A 80 -26.71 -1.15 -1.25
CA LYS A 80 -28.15 -1.29 -1.56
C LYS A 80 -28.38 -2.06 -2.85
N THR A 81 -27.53 -1.84 -3.85
CA THR A 81 -27.48 -2.66 -5.06
C THR A 81 -27.02 -4.07 -4.70
N PRO A 82 -27.74 -5.12 -5.10
CA PRO A 82 -27.44 -6.49 -4.69
C PRO A 82 -26.27 -7.06 -5.52
N ILE A 83 -25.05 -6.67 -5.17
CA ILE A 83 -23.81 -7.25 -5.69
C ILE A 83 -23.30 -8.25 -4.65
N TRP A 84 -22.97 -9.47 -5.08
CA TRP A 84 -22.46 -10.51 -4.19
C TRP A 84 -21.44 -11.38 -4.89
N LEU A 85 -20.58 -12.02 -4.10
CA LEU A 85 -19.67 -13.06 -4.56
C LEU A 85 -20.27 -14.42 -4.20
N THR A 86 -20.32 -15.33 -5.17
CA THR A 86 -20.75 -16.71 -4.95
C THR A 86 -19.65 -17.71 -5.23
N PHE A 87 -19.63 -18.81 -4.50
CA PHE A 87 -18.64 -19.87 -4.62
C PHE A 87 -19.36 -21.16 -5.03
N PRO A 88 -19.30 -21.54 -6.33
CA PRO A 88 -20.08 -22.64 -6.85
C PRO A 88 -19.62 -23.98 -6.25
N ASP A 89 -20.57 -24.87 -6.05
CA ASP A 89 -20.32 -26.27 -5.71
C ASP A 89 -20.03 -27.04 -7.01
N THR A 90 -18.82 -27.60 -7.11
CA THR A 90 -18.43 -28.40 -8.28
C THR A 90 -18.88 -29.87 -8.17
N LYS A 91 -19.48 -30.28 -7.05
CA LYS A 91 -19.94 -31.65 -6.80
C LYS A 91 -21.38 -31.64 -6.26
N LEU A 92 -22.33 -31.43 -7.16
CA LEU A 92 -23.79 -31.44 -6.94
C LEU A 92 -24.40 -32.70 -6.27
N ASN A 93 -23.61 -33.71 -5.91
CA ASN A 93 -24.07 -34.92 -5.24
C ASN A 93 -23.30 -35.15 -3.94
N SER A 94 -23.89 -34.69 -2.85
CA SER A 94 -23.63 -35.11 -1.46
C SER A 94 -22.18 -35.08 -0.99
N GLU A 95 -21.75 -33.92 -0.47
CA GLU A 95 -20.88 -33.69 0.70
C GLU A 95 -20.60 -32.18 0.75
N SER A 96 -20.46 -31.60 1.94
CA SER A 96 -20.18 -30.17 2.11
C SER A 96 -19.04 -29.71 1.19
N ALA A 97 -19.25 -28.64 0.41
CA ALA A 97 -18.19 -28.04 -0.38
C ALA A 97 -17.27 -27.21 0.54
N SER A 98 -15.97 -27.48 0.45
CA SER A 98 -14.94 -26.71 1.16
C SER A 98 -14.19 -25.86 0.15
N HIS A 99 -14.14 -24.55 0.37
CA HIS A 99 -13.34 -23.60 -0.39
C HIS A 99 -12.28 -23.02 0.53
N THR A 100 -11.04 -22.95 0.06
CA THR A 100 -9.96 -22.33 0.82
C THR A 100 -9.69 -20.95 0.23
N VAL A 101 -9.61 -19.95 1.09
CA VAL A 101 -9.27 -18.59 0.72
C VAL A 101 -7.95 -18.22 1.36
N HIS A 102 -7.01 -17.72 0.55
CA HIS A 102 -5.72 -17.25 1.04
C HIS A 102 -5.73 -15.73 1.13
N TYR A 103 -5.28 -15.20 2.25
CA TYR A 103 -5.17 -13.79 2.52
C TYR A 103 -3.70 -13.44 2.75
N THR A 104 -3.21 -12.47 2.00
CA THR A 104 -1.93 -11.82 2.25
C THR A 104 -2.23 -10.38 2.60
N TYR A 105 -1.69 -9.92 3.73
CA TYR A 105 -1.78 -8.54 4.16
C TYR A 105 -0.41 -7.90 4.17
N ASP A 106 -0.34 -6.69 3.65
CA ASP A 106 0.85 -5.85 3.64
C ASP A 106 0.46 -4.44 4.11
N PHE A 107 1.08 -3.96 5.19
CA PHE A 107 1.00 -2.57 5.63
C PHE A 107 2.29 -2.19 6.36
N LYS A 108 3.27 -1.74 5.59
CA LYS A 108 4.63 -1.52 6.07
C LYS A 108 4.78 -0.32 7.00
N TYR A 109 3.79 0.55 7.12
CA TYR A 109 3.87 1.67 8.07
C TYR A 109 4.16 1.19 9.50
N HIS A 110 3.57 0.07 9.91
CA HIS A 110 3.82 -0.54 11.22
C HIS A 110 5.20 -1.18 11.36
N ASP A 111 5.93 -1.38 10.25
CA ASP A 111 7.35 -1.78 10.31
C ASP A 111 8.24 -0.62 10.76
N TYR A 112 7.77 0.63 10.63
CA TYR A 112 8.53 1.85 10.95
C TYR A 112 7.99 2.62 12.16
N TYR A 113 6.70 2.50 12.46
CA TYR A 113 6.07 3.15 13.61
C TYR A 113 5.03 2.24 14.28
N ASP A 114 5.29 1.88 15.53
CA ASP A 114 4.50 0.89 16.27
C ASP A 114 3.06 1.37 16.60
N ASP A 115 2.88 2.64 16.98
CA ASP A 115 1.61 3.15 17.55
C ASP A 115 1.13 4.52 16.99
N ALA A 116 1.69 4.98 15.87
CA ALA A 116 1.36 6.30 15.34
C ALA A 116 -0.03 6.32 14.67
N ALA A 117 -0.85 7.32 15.03
CA ALA A 117 -2.12 7.58 14.36
C ALA A 117 -1.88 8.08 12.93
N ILE A 118 -2.68 7.60 11.98
CA ILE A 118 -2.63 8.00 10.58
C ILE A 118 -3.31 9.36 10.43
N THR A 119 -2.51 10.42 10.40
CA THR A 119 -2.98 11.82 10.27
C THR A 119 -2.65 12.38 8.90
N ASP A 120 -3.29 13.50 8.51
CA ASP A 120 -2.99 14.16 7.24
C ASP A 120 -1.51 14.61 7.12
N SER A 121 -0.80 14.79 8.23
CA SER A 121 0.61 15.20 8.21
C SER A 121 1.57 14.12 7.73
N ILE A 122 1.19 12.84 7.76
CA ILE A 122 2.06 11.75 7.26
C ILE A 122 2.26 11.81 5.74
N PHE A 123 1.37 12.50 5.02
CA PHE A 123 1.49 12.78 3.59
C PHE A 123 2.30 14.05 3.30
N SER A 124 2.89 14.67 4.33
CA SER A 124 3.82 15.78 4.14
C SER A 124 5.13 15.30 3.49
N LEU A 125 5.81 16.19 2.77
CA LEU A 125 7.07 15.84 2.11
C LEU A 125 8.17 15.42 3.11
N ALA A 126 8.15 15.95 4.33
CA ALA A 126 9.09 15.56 5.38
C ALA A 126 8.85 14.12 5.84
N SER A 127 7.60 13.77 6.16
CA SER A 127 7.23 12.40 6.58
C SER A 127 7.44 11.38 5.45
N LEU A 128 7.12 11.75 4.21
CA LEU A 128 7.38 10.90 3.05
C LEU A 128 8.88 10.70 2.81
N PHE A 129 9.71 11.69 3.15
CA PHE A 129 11.16 11.60 3.02
C PHE A 129 11.74 10.66 4.05
N ASP A 130 11.35 10.80 5.32
CA ASP A 130 11.73 9.88 6.40
C ASP A 130 11.35 8.43 6.07
N LEU A 131 10.10 8.21 5.65
CA LEU A 131 9.64 6.91 5.20
C LEU A 131 10.40 6.36 3.99
N ALA A 132 10.83 7.22 3.06
CA ALA A 132 11.64 6.81 1.92
C ALA A 132 13.02 6.35 2.36
N VAL A 133 13.68 7.09 3.25
CA VAL A 133 15.00 6.71 3.80
C VAL A 133 14.92 5.33 4.43
N LYS A 134 13.89 5.06 5.24
CA LYS A 134 13.69 3.74 5.87
C LYS A 134 13.31 2.66 4.87
N TYR A 135 12.42 2.95 3.92
CA TYR A 135 11.95 1.98 2.92
C TYR A 135 13.05 1.52 1.96
N TYR A 136 13.94 2.43 1.57
CA TYR A 136 15.07 2.12 0.71
C TYR A 136 16.33 1.67 1.48
N ASP A 137 16.23 1.51 2.81
CA ASP A 137 17.29 1.02 3.70
C ASP A 137 18.56 1.89 3.64
N TYR A 138 18.38 3.21 3.76
CA TYR A 138 19.48 4.17 3.80
C TYR A 138 19.95 4.35 5.23
N ASP A 139 21.26 4.21 5.43
CA ASP A 139 21.97 4.70 6.61
C ASP A 139 22.43 6.16 6.42
N GLU A 140 23.10 6.73 7.43
CA GLU A 140 23.65 8.08 7.42
C GLU A 140 24.58 8.28 6.21
N TYR A 141 25.49 7.34 5.96
CA TYR A 141 26.50 7.45 4.92
C TYR A 141 25.86 7.49 3.53
N LEU A 142 24.95 6.56 3.24
CA LEU A 142 24.28 6.48 1.95
C LEU A 142 23.38 7.69 1.71
N LEU A 143 22.68 8.15 2.74
CA LEU A 143 21.87 9.36 2.68
C LEU A 143 22.74 10.58 2.36
N ILE A 144 23.76 10.85 3.17
CA ILE A 144 24.63 12.02 3.03
C ILE A 144 25.36 12.02 1.70
N LYS A 145 25.84 10.86 1.24
CA LYS A 145 26.47 10.70 -0.07
C LYS A 145 25.53 11.07 -1.22
N ASN A 146 24.28 10.61 -1.18
CA ASN A 146 23.29 10.95 -2.21
C ASN A 146 22.89 12.42 -2.16
N VAL A 147 22.82 13.03 -0.97
CA VAL A 147 22.61 14.47 -0.82
C VAL A 147 23.79 15.23 -1.42
N LEU A 148 25.04 14.87 -1.10
CA LEU A 148 26.25 15.51 -1.62
C LEU A 148 26.33 15.44 -3.15
N GLN A 149 26.04 14.28 -3.74
CA GLN A 149 25.98 14.14 -5.20
C GLN A 149 24.99 15.12 -5.81
N ASN A 150 23.88 15.39 -5.12
CA ASN A 150 22.82 16.26 -5.59
C ASN A 150 22.94 17.73 -5.13
N TYR A 151 23.84 18.03 -4.20
CA TYR A 151 24.11 19.38 -3.74
C TYR A 151 24.72 20.23 -4.88
N ASN A 152 24.13 21.39 -5.15
CA ASN A 152 24.57 22.40 -6.14
C ASN A 152 25.25 21.81 -7.40
N PRO A 153 24.50 21.15 -8.30
CA PRO A 153 25.07 20.40 -9.43
C PRO A 153 25.88 21.26 -10.42
N SER A 154 25.73 22.58 -10.37
CA SER A 154 26.52 23.52 -11.18
C SER A 154 27.96 23.72 -10.70
N ILE A 155 28.29 23.27 -9.48
CA ILE A 155 29.62 23.41 -8.86
C ILE A 155 30.38 22.09 -9.04
N ASN A 156 31.68 22.18 -9.34
CA ASN A 156 32.55 21.01 -9.43
C ASN A 156 32.54 20.22 -8.11
N TYR A 157 32.49 18.88 -8.19
CA TYR A 157 32.48 17.99 -7.04
C TYR A 157 33.54 18.32 -5.98
N LYS A 158 34.80 18.56 -6.39
CA LYS A 158 35.89 18.88 -5.47
C LYS A 158 35.69 20.19 -4.70
N GLU A 159 35.04 21.16 -5.33
CA GLU A 159 34.77 22.47 -4.73
C GLU A 159 33.53 22.41 -3.82
N LYS A 160 32.50 21.65 -4.20
CA LYS A 160 31.28 21.57 -3.41
C LYS A 160 31.39 20.66 -2.19
N ARG A 161 32.25 19.64 -2.21
CA ARG A 161 32.42 18.69 -1.09
C ARG A 161 32.74 19.39 0.24
N PRO A 162 33.80 20.21 0.36
CA PRO A 162 34.10 20.87 1.63
C PRO A 162 32.96 21.80 2.08
N VAL A 163 32.39 22.58 1.16
CA VAL A 163 31.25 23.47 1.46
C VAL A 163 30.03 22.69 1.95
N PHE A 164 29.79 21.50 1.41
CA PHE A 164 28.70 20.64 1.83
C PHE A 164 28.89 20.13 3.26
N PHE A 165 30.06 19.58 3.57
CA PHE A 165 30.35 19.06 4.92
C PHE A 165 30.44 20.18 5.98
N ASP A 166 30.95 21.37 5.64
CA ASP A 166 30.89 22.54 6.52
C ASP A 166 29.43 22.91 6.86
N ASN A 167 28.53 22.84 5.87
CA ASN A 167 27.11 23.09 6.10
C ASN A 167 26.46 21.96 6.91
N LEU A 168 26.89 20.72 6.71
CA LEU A 168 26.39 19.55 7.44
C LEU A 168 26.80 19.61 8.92
N ALA A 169 28.09 19.87 9.21
CA ALA A 169 28.59 20.05 10.56
C ALA A 169 27.78 21.13 11.31
N LYS A 170 27.60 22.29 10.68
CA LYS A 170 26.83 23.40 11.28
C LYS A 170 25.39 23.05 11.67
N ILE A 171 24.73 22.12 10.96
CA ILE A 171 23.35 21.74 11.29
C ILE A 171 23.26 20.58 12.30
N LEU A 172 24.29 19.72 12.35
CA LEU A 172 24.32 18.52 13.20
C LEU A 172 25.06 18.74 14.53
N THR A 173 26.14 19.51 14.58
CA THR A 173 26.93 19.68 15.81
C THR A 173 26.80 21.08 16.41
N ASN A 174 26.39 22.08 15.62
CA ASN A 174 26.51 23.51 15.94
C ASN A 174 27.96 23.95 16.26
N THR A 175 28.96 23.15 15.90
CA THR A 175 30.39 23.45 16.05
C THR A 175 31.04 23.62 14.68
N ASP A 176 32.12 24.40 14.61
CA ASP A 176 32.96 24.47 13.43
C ASP A 176 34.00 23.36 13.51
N ILE A 177 33.95 22.41 12.57
CA ILE A 177 34.93 21.32 12.43
C ILE A 177 35.97 21.76 11.39
N ASP A 178 37.26 21.71 11.73
CA ASP A 178 38.34 22.01 10.79
C ASP A 178 38.77 20.75 10.02
N PHE A 179 38.02 20.46 8.95
CA PHE A 179 38.29 19.32 8.07
C PHE A 179 39.69 19.33 7.42
N ASN A 180 40.40 20.47 7.40
CA ASN A 180 41.77 20.51 6.85
C ASN A 180 42.79 19.85 7.76
N THR A 181 42.47 19.69 9.05
CA THR A 181 43.35 19.03 10.04
C THR A 181 43.10 17.53 10.15
N LEU A 182 41.96 17.07 9.64
CA LEU A 182 41.50 15.68 9.69
C LEU A 182 42.29 14.73 8.78
N ILE A 183 42.78 15.23 7.64
CA ILE A 183 43.47 14.43 6.63
C ILE A 183 44.75 15.15 6.24
N SER A 184 45.89 14.54 6.53
CA SER A 184 47.19 15.08 6.13
C SER A 184 47.33 15.17 4.59
N GLU A 185 48.22 16.04 4.10
CA GLU A 185 48.47 16.15 2.65
C GLU A 185 48.90 14.80 2.03
N GLU A 186 49.64 13.97 2.78
CA GLU A 186 50.06 12.62 2.34
C GLU A 186 48.88 11.63 2.29
N GLU A 187 47.92 11.73 3.20
CA GLU A 187 46.71 10.91 3.20
C GLU A 187 45.71 11.33 2.11
N GLN A 188 45.60 12.62 1.82
CA GLN A 188 44.73 13.12 0.74
C GLN A 188 45.13 12.59 -0.65
N GLU A 189 46.41 12.30 -0.88
CA GLU A 189 46.89 11.73 -2.14
C GLU A 189 46.64 10.22 -2.26
N SER A 190 46.45 9.53 -1.14
CA SER A 190 46.28 8.06 -1.09
C SER A 190 44.84 7.60 -0.93
N LEU A 191 43.98 8.42 -0.31
CA LEU A 191 42.57 8.12 -0.08
C LEU A 191 41.69 8.44 -1.31
N THR A 192 40.70 7.59 -1.52
CA THR A 192 39.62 7.83 -2.48
C THR A 192 38.67 8.92 -1.98
N SER A 193 37.86 9.48 -2.90
CA SER A 193 36.88 10.49 -2.50
C SER A 193 35.83 9.95 -1.52
N SER A 194 35.46 8.66 -1.61
CA SER A 194 34.50 8.03 -0.68
C SER A 194 35.10 7.89 0.72
N GLU A 195 36.37 7.46 0.83
CA GLU A 195 37.04 7.35 2.14
C GLU A 195 37.18 8.72 2.81
N ILE A 196 37.46 9.77 2.04
CA ILE A 196 37.48 11.14 2.56
C ILE A 196 36.09 11.57 3.05
N GLU A 197 35.04 11.25 2.29
CA GLU A 197 33.65 11.57 2.67
C GLU A 197 33.21 10.84 3.94
N GLU A 198 33.61 9.59 4.09
CA GLU A 198 33.37 8.78 5.28
C GLU A 198 34.06 9.37 6.51
N LEU A 199 35.36 9.70 6.43
CA LEU A 199 36.08 10.34 7.53
C LEU A 199 35.50 11.69 7.94
N MET A 200 35.08 12.51 6.97
CA MET A 200 34.43 13.79 7.26
C MET A 200 33.06 13.61 7.93
N LEU A 201 32.33 12.55 7.55
CA LEU A 201 31.05 12.24 8.19
C LEU A 201 31.27 11.67 9.59
N ASP A 202 32.25 10.78 9.78
CA ASP A 202 32.59 10.19 11.07
C ASP A 202 32.86 11.27 12.12
N GLU A 203 33.68 12.28 11.80
CA GLU A 203 33.94 13.39 12.73
C GLU A 203 32.66 14.15 13.10
N ILE A 204 31.76 14.37 12.14
CA ILE A 204 30.47 15.02 12.41
C ILE A 204 29.60 14.14 13.32
N LEU A 205 29.60 12.83 13.08
CA LEU A 205 28.81 11.87 13.83
C LEU A 205 29.37 11.59 15.24
N GLU A 206 30.68 11.71 15.45
CA GLU A 206 31.29 11.61 16.78
C GLU A 206 30.93 12.81 17.66
N GLU A 207 30.76 13.99 17.05
CA GLU A 207 30.43 15.24 17.73
C GLU A 207 28.92 15.54 17.76
N THR A 208 28.08 14.71 17.13
CA THR A 208 26.62 14.88 17.13
C THR A 208 25.96 14.09 18.26
N ASP A 209 25.04 14.74 18.97
CA ASP A 209 24.16 14.07 19.94
C ASP A 209 22.86 13.55 19.29
N TYR A 210 22.65 13.80 18.00
CA TYR A 210 21.42 13.44 17.29
C TYR A 210 21.36 11.95 16.96
N GLU A 211 20.20 11.35 17.21
CA GLU A 211 19.85 10.03 16.67
C GLU A 211 19.60 10.13 15.15
N PHE A 212 19.59 8.98 14.48
CA PHE A 212 19.47 8.91 13.02
C PHE A 212 18.23 9.65 12.49
N GLU A 213 17.09 9.48 13.15
CA GLU A 213 15.83 10.13 12.79
C GLU A 213 15.94 11.66 12.78
N ASP A 214 16.66 12.24 13.75
CA ASP A 214 16.88 13.69 13.84
C ASP A 214 17.83 14.18 12.74
N ILE A 215 18.84 13.37 12.38
CA ILE A 215 19.73 13.64 11.26
C ILE A 215 18.93 13.68 9.95
N VAL A 216 18.06 12.70 9.71
CA VAL A 216 17.20 12.63 8.51
C VAL A 216 16.34 13.88 8.39
N LEU A 217 15.71 14.32 9.48
CA LEU A 217 14.89 15.54 9.49
C LEU A 217 15.73 16.78 9.16
N LYS A 218 16.88 16.96 9.79
CA LYS A 218 17.77 18.11 9.53
C LYS A 218 18.30 18.15 8.11
N VAL A 219 18.62 16.98 7.56
CA VAL A 219 19.02 16.82 6.17
C VAL A 219 17.88 17.24 5.23
N PHE A 220 16.65 16.81 5.51
CA PHE A 220 15.48 17.23 4.75
C PHE A 220 15.32 18.76 4.79
N GLU A 221 15.27 19.35 5.98
CA GLU A 221 15.07 20.78 6.17
C GLU A 221 16.13 21.64 5.49
N ARG A 222 17.39 21.19 5.52
CA ARG A 222 18.52 21.97 4.99
C ARG A 222 18.73 21.80 3.50
N PHE A 223 18.65 20.57 3.00
CA PHE A 223 19.12 20.23 1.65
C PHE A 223 18.00 19.89 0.67
N VAL A 224 16.83 19.49 1.17
CA VAL A 224 15.70 19.06 0.32
C VAL A 224 14.62 20.15 0.28
N LEU A 225 14.22 20.66 1.44
CA LEU A 225 13.15 21.63 1.61
C LEU A 225 13.45 22.96 0.91
N ASN A 226 12.53 23.38 0.05
CA ASN A 226 12.44 24.76 -0.39
C ASN A 226 11.22 25.42 0.28
N PRO A 227 11.41 26.33 1.24
CA PRO A 227 10.31 26.90 2.03
C PRO A 227 9.34 27.77 1.22
N LYS A 228 9.68 28.11 -0.02
CA LYS A 228 8.87 28.95 -0.92
C LYS A 228 8.22 28.15 -2.05
N ASP A 229 8.62 26.90 -2.26
CA ASP A 229 8.25 26.13 -3.44
C ASP A 229 8.21 24.61 -3.16
N ASN A 230 6.98 24.09 -3.02
CA ASN A 230 6.76 22.67 -2.79
C ASN A 230 7.13 21.80 -3.99
N ASP A 231 6.98 22.28 -5.22
CA ASP A 231 7.29 21.49 -6.40
C ASP A 231 8.80 21.37 -6.57
N LYS A 232 9.55 22.43 -6.24
CA LYS A 232 11.01 22.34 -6.13
C LYS A 232 11.46 21.38 -5.02
N THR A 233 10.76 21.37 -3.89
CA THR A 233 11.04 20.39 -2.81
C THR A 233 10.82 18.95 -3.30
N LYS A 234 9.72 18.68 -4.02
CA LYS A 234 9.47 17.36 -4.63
C LYS A 234 10.54 16.97 -5.64
N GLN A 235 10.99 17.92 -6.48
CA GLN A 235 12.06 17.65 -7.44
C GLN A 235 13.38 17.31 -6.74
N ASN A 236 13.72 18.02 -5.66
CA ASN A 236 14.89 17.71 -4.84
C ASN A 236 14.80 16.31 -4.22
N PHE A 237 13.63 15.95 -3.67
CA PHE A 237 13.36 14.61 -3.15
C PHE A 237 13.58 13.56 -4.23
N ILE A 238 12.86 13.65 -5.35
CA ILE A 238 12.91 12.68 -6.47
C ILE A 238 14.34 12.45 -6.93
N ARG A 239 15.10 13.54 -7.04
CA ARG A 239 16.48 13.53 -7.49
C ARG A 239 17.42 12.83 -6.51
N LEU A 240 17.16 12.91 -5.21
CA LEU A 240 17.96 12.24 -4.18
C LEU A 240 17.85 10.71 -4.27
N PHE A 241 16.64 10.19 -4.51
CA PHE A 241 16.40 8.75 -4.68
C PHE A 241 16.54 8.26 -6.13
N ASN A 242 16.80 9.16 -7.08
CA ASN A 242 16.89 8.88 -8.50
C ASN A 242 15.66 8.12 -9.05
N ASP A 243 14.46 8.46 -8.54
CA ASP A 243 13.20 7.83 -8.91
C ASP A 243 12.06 8.86 -8.94
N GLU A 244 11.54 9.13 -10.14
CA GLU A 244 10.41 10.04 -10.39
C GLU A 244 9.13 9.61 -9.66
N ASN A 245 9.01 8.31 -9.34
CA ASN A 245 7.85 7.76 -8.66
C ASN A 245 8.07 7.55 -7.17
N SER A 246 9.25 7.86 -6.62
CA SER A 246 9.61 7.60 -5.21
C SER A 246 8.51 8.01 -4.22
N ILE A 247 8.01 9.24 -4.32
CA ILE A 247 6.90 9.74 -3.49
C ILE A 247 5.65 8.85 -3.62
N GLN A 248 5.23 8.55 -4.85
CA GLN A 248 4.06 7.71 -5.09
C GLN A 248 4.27 6.28 -4.60
N THR A 249 5.49 5.74 -4.75
CA THR A 249 5.87 4.42 -4.28
C THR A 249 5.75 4.32 -2.76
N ILE A 250 6.23 5.32 -2.02
CA ILE A 250 6.08 5.35 -0.55
C ILE A 250 4.62 5.44 -0.14
N GLU A 251 3.86 6.33 -0.78
CA GLU A 251 2.42 6.46 -0.51
C GLU A 251 1.68 5.13 -0.73
N GLN A 252 1.99 4.40 -1.81
CA GLN A 252 1.27 3.17 -2.17
C GLN A 252 1.81 1.91 -1.48
N SER A 253 3.10 1.84 -1.19
CA SER A 253 3.75 0.62 -0.70
C SER A 253 3.99 0.63 0.81
N VAL A 254 3.97 1.80 1.44
CA VAL A 254 4.18 1.95 2.88
C VAL A 254 2.91 2.42 3.57
N LEU A 255 2.30 3.49 3.07
CA LEU A 255 1.18 4.16 3.72
C LEU A 255 -0.20 3.59 3.37
N GLN A 256 -0.30 2.67 2.39
CA GLN A 256 -1.58 2.07 2.01
C GLN A 256 -1.66 0.61 2.47
N PRO A 257 -2.54 0.29 3.43
CA PRO A 257 -2.84 -1.10 3.77
C PRO A 257 -3.41 -1.83 2.57
N HIS A 258 -2.81 -2.97 2.24
CA HIS A 258 -3.18 -3.80 1.12
C HIS A 258 -3.52 -5.22 1.57
N ILE A 259 -4.70 -5.72 1.20
CA ILE A 259 -5.07 -7.13 1.36
C ILE A 259 -5.26 -7.74 -0.02
N THR A 260 -4.50 -8.80 -0.29
CA THR A 260 -4.69 -9.68 -1.43
C THR A 260 -5.43 -10.94 -0.98
N VAL A 261 -6.55 -11.25 -1.63
CA VAL A 261 -7.33 -12.46 -1.38
C VAL A 261 -7.28 -13.35 -2.62
N THR A 262 -6.58 -14.48 -2.53
CA THR A 262 -6.54 -15.46 -3.62
C THR A 262 -7.63 -16.49 -3.45
N LEU A 263 -8.34 -16.78 -4.55
CA LEU A 263 -9.42 -17.78 -4.64
C LEU A 263 -8.97 -18.92 -5.58
N PRO A 264 -8.26 -19.96 -5.09
CA PRO A 264 -7.70 -21.02 -5.95
C PRO A 264 -8.76 -21.81 -6.70
N LYS A 265 -9.92 -22.02 -6.06
CA LYS A 265 -11.08 -22.72 -6.65
C LYS A 265 -12.01 -21.78 -7.44
N GLY A 266 -11.69 -20.48 -7.49
CA GLY A 266 -12.50 -19.45 -8.12
C GLY A 266 -13.74 -19.05 -7.31
N GLY A 267 -14.17 -17.80 -7.51
CA GLY A 267 -15.48 -17.28 -7.13
C GLY A 267 -16.17 -16.67 -8.35
N LEU A 268 -17.45 -16.34 -8.23
CA LEU A 268 -18.26 -15.71 -9.27
C LEU A 268 -18.88 -14.45 -8.70
N LEU A 269 -18.47 -13.28 -9.18
CA LEU A 269 -19.07 -11.99 -8.82
C LEU A 269 -20.35 -11.80 -9.61
N HIS A 270 -21.48 -11.72 -8.93
CA HIS A 270 -22.75 -11.38 -9.54
C HIS A 270 -22.90 -9.85 -9.65
N ILE A 271 -23.13 -9.36 -10.86
CA ILE A 271 -23.48 -7.97 -11.13
C ILE A 271 -24.92 -7.95 -11.67
N PRO A 272 -25.85 -7.22 -11.03
CA PRO A 272 -27.23 -7.18 -11.48
C PRO A 272 -27.38 -6.72 -12.93
N GLU A 273 -28.32 -7.34 -13.65
CA GLU A 273 -28.58 -7.04 -15.05
C GLU A 273 -28.87 -5.57 -15.29
N GLU A 274 -29.54 -4.86 -14.36
CA GLU A 274 -29.81 -3.43 -14.49
C GLU A 274 -28.55 -2.57 -14.67
N ILE A 275 -27.38 -3.08 -14.27
CA ILE A 275 -26.09 -2.40 -14.38
C ILE A 275 -25.36 -2.86 -15.64
N ALA A 276 -25.15 -4.17 -15.78
CA ALA A 276 -24.37 -4.74 -16.87
C ALA A 276 -24.90 -6.11 -17.26
N LEU A 277 -24.80 -6.42 -18.55
CA LEU A 277 -24.93 -7.77 -19.06
C LEU A 277 -23.53 -8.34 -19.24
N ILE A 278 -23.28 -9.53 -18.70
CA ILE A 278 -22.00 -10.21 -18.86
C ILE A 278 -22.23 -11.47 -19.67
N GLU A 279 -21.54 -11.57 -20.80
CA GLU A 279 -21.55 -12.73 -21.68
C GLU A 279 -20.31 -13.58 -21.33
N ASN A 280 -20.53 -14.72 -20.67
CA ASN A 280 -19.49 -15.69 -20.30
C ASN A 280 -19.99 -17.13 -20.50
N GLU A 281 -19.10 -18.12 -20.37
CA GLU A 281 -19.39 -19.54 -20.57
C GLU A 281 -20.15 -20.24 -19.41
N TYR A 282 -20.25 -19.61 -18.24
CA TYR A 282 -20.73 -20.21 -16.98
C TYR A 282 -22.18 -19.85 -16.64
N ASP A 283 -22.55 -18.57 -16.72
CA ASP A 283 -23.91 -18.05 -16.55
C ASP A 283 -23.94 -16.56 -16.90
N THR A 284 -25.04 -16.06 -17.44
CA THR A 284 -25.23 -14.64 -17.69
C THR A 284 -25.09 -13.83 -16.39
N ASN A 285 -24.36 -12.70 -16.45
CA ASN A 285 -24.19 -11.74 -15.34
C ASN A 285 -23.28 -12.16 -14.17
N LEU A 286 -22.53 -13.25 -14.31
CA LEU A 286 -21.47 -13.62 -13.38
C LEU A 286 -20.11 -13.19 -13.93
N VAL A 287 -19.14 -12.88 -13.06
CA VAL A 287 -17.77 -12.61 -13.47
C VAL A 287 -16.86 -13.56 -12.68
N PRO A 288 -16.08 -14.44 -13.34
CA PRO A 288 -15.15 -15.30 -12.64
C PRO A 288 -14.08 -14.46 -11.94
N VAL A 289 -13.90 -14.67 -10.65
CA VAL A 289 -12.92 -13.97 -9.80
C VAL A 289 -11.93 -14.99 -9.27
N SER A 290 -10.66 -14.74 -9.50
CA SER A 290 -9.55 -15.53 -8.96
C SER A 290 -8.77 -14.79 -7.87
N LEU A 291 -8.86 -13.46 -7.86
CA LEU A 291 -8.10 -12.60 -6.98
C LEU A 291 -8.95 -11.40 -6.59
N ILE A 292 -8.91 -11.01 -5.31
CA ILE A 292 -9.52 -9.78 -4.82
C ILE A 292 -8.43 -8.94 -4.16
N ASN A 293 -8.19 -7.74 -4.66
CA ASN A 293 -7.22 -6.80 -4.10
C ASN A 293 -7.99 -5.68 -3.39
N ILE A 294 -7.72 -5.46 -2.11
CA ILE A 294 -8.35 -4.46 -1.28
C ILE A 294 -7.28 -3.47 -0.85
N ILE A 295 -7.41 -2.20 -1.27
CA ILE A 295 -6.49 -1.12 -0.94
C ILE A 295 -7.26 -0.08 -0.15
N LEU A 296 -6.73 0.31 1.00
CA LEU A 296 -7.21 1.45 1.76
C LEU A 296 -6.33 2.66 1.44
N ASP A 297 -6.88 3.61 0.70
CA ASP A 297 -6.17 4.82 0.27
C ASP A 297 -6.52 5.98 1.21
N PHE A 298 -5.70 6.15 2.24
CA PHE A 298 -5.86 7.22 3.23
C PHE A 298 -5.69 8.61 2.63
N LYS A 299 -4.78 8.79 1.65
CA LYS A 299 -4.53 10.08 1.00
C LYS A 299 -5.76 10.59 0.27
N ASN A 300 -6.44 9.71 -0.46
CA ASN A 300 -7.64 10.05 -1.23
C ASN A 300 -8.95 9.76 -0.47
N LYS A 301 -8.85 9.28 0.78
CA LYS A 301 -9.97 8.88 1.64
C LYS A 301 -10.93 7.92 0.94
N GLU A 302 -10.38 6.87 0.32
CA GLU A 302 -11.15 5.87 -0.41
C GLU A 302 -10.77 4.43 -0.07
N LEU A 303 -11.73 3.51 -0.21
CA LEU A 303 -11.52 2.07 -0.20
C LEU A 303 -11.71 1.55 -1.62
N ILE A 304 -10.70 0.83 -2.11
CA ILE A 304 -10.68 0.28 -3.46
C ILE A 304 -10.69 -1.24 -3.34
N ILE A 305 -11.68 -1.89 -3.95
CA ILE A 305 -11.80 -3.36 -4.00
C ILE A 305 -11.79 -3.77 -5.47
N SER A 306 -10.73 -4.43 -5.91
CA SER A 306 -10.60 -4.94 -7.27
C SER A 306 -10.89 -6.44 -7.31
N PHE A 307 -11.85 -6.85 -8.12
CA PHE A 307 -12.16 -8.24 -8.45
C PHE A 307 -11.50 -8.58 -9.79
N GLU A 308 -10.56 -9.50 -9.77
CA GLU A 308 -9.71 -9.83 -10.92
C GLU A 308 -9.91 -11.26 -11.40
N SER A 309 -10.00 -11.40 -12.72
CA SER A 309 -10.22 -12.63 -13.47
C SER A 309 -8.94 -13.08 -14.17
N LYS A 310 -8.68 -14.38 -14.20
CA LYS A 310 -7.60 -14.93 -15.06
C LYS A 310 -7.88 -14.71 -16.55
N SER A 311 -9.13 -14.90 -16.96
CA SER A 311 -9.60 -14.73 -18.33
C SER A 311 -10.28 -13.38 -18.53
N SER A 312 -10.24 -12.88 -19.76
CA SER A 312 -11.01 -11.70 -20.16
C SER A 312 -12.51 -12.03 -20.24
N ASN A 313 -13.35 -11.09 -19.84
CA ASN A 313 -14.81 -11.18 -19.89
C ASN A 313 -15.37 -10.10 -20.80
N HIS A 314 -16.39 -10.45 -21.59
CA HIS A 314 -17.13 -9.48 -22.40
C HIS A 314 -18.29 -8.92 -21.56
N ILE A 315 -18.27 -7.60 -21.34
CA ILE A 315 -19.23 -6.91 -20.48
C ILE A 315 -19.91 -5.82 -21.30
N ARG A 316 -21.23 -5.86 -21.38
CA ARG A 316 -22.06 -4.79 -21.94
C ARG A 316 -22.66 -3.98 -20.79
N ILE A 317 -22.10 -2.80 -20.54
CA ILE A 317 -22.57 -1.89 -19.49
C ILE A 317 -23.76 -1.09 -20.00
N LYS A 318 -24.90 -1.17 -19.32
CA LYS A 318 -26.15 -0.52 -19.78
C LYS A 318 -26.05 1.00 -19.76
N LYS A 319 -25.40 1.56 -18.74
CA LYS A 319 -25.14 3.00 -18.62
C LYS A 319 -23.89 3.23 -17.78
N SER A 320 -22.92 3.96 -18.33
CA SER A 320 -21.68 4.33 -17.65
C SER A 320 -21.27 5.75 -17.98
N GLU A 321 -20.47 6.36 -17.12
CA GLU A 321 -19.70 7.56 -17.42
C GLU A 321 -18.28 7.14 -17.85
N TYR A 322 -17.79 7.73 -18.94
CA TYR A 322 -16.44 7.55 -19.46
C TYR A 322 -15.97 8.88 -20.04
N ASP A 323 -14.84 9.39 -19.56
CA ASP A 323 -14.28 10.69 -19.99
C ASP A 323 -15.32 11.84 -19.92
N ASN A 324 -15.99 11.94 -18.77
CA ASN A 324 -17.10 12.88 -18.50
C ASN A 324 -18.28 12.77 -19.48
N THR A 325 -18.36 11.69 -20.25
CA THR A 325 -19.40 11.44 -21.24
C THR A 325 -20.25 10.24 -20.82
N ILE A 326 -21.57 10.41 -20.84
CA ILE A 326 -22.50 9.31 -20.54
C ILE A 326 -22.59 8.41 -21.78
N SER A 327 -22.12 7.17 -21.64
CA SER A 327 -22.26 6.10 -22.62
C SER A 327 -23.39 5.16 -22.22
N ARG A 328 -24.13 4.64 -23.21
CA ARG A 328 -25.17 3.63 -23.02
C ARG A 328 -24.84 2.38 -23.81
N ASN A 329 -25.14 1.21 -23.25
CA ASN A 329 -24.90 -0.11 -23.85
C ASN A 329 -23.46 -0.26 -24.39
N LYS A 330 -22.48 0.17 -23.61
CA LYS A 330 -21.08 0.12 -24.00
C LYS A 330 -20.54 -1.28 -23.79
N GLU A 331 -20.01 -1.87 -24.85
CA GLU A 331 -19.31 -3.15 -24.80
C GLU A 331 -17.84 -2.92 -24.49
N ILE A 332 -17.32 -3.69 -23.55
CA ILE A 332 -15.91 -3.71 -23.16
C ILE A 332 -15.45 -5.15 -22.93
N VAL A 333 -14.14 -5.34 -23.07
CA VAL A 333 -13.46 -6.54 -22.61
C VAL A 333 -12.74 -6.18 -21.32
N SER A 334 -12.93 -6.95 -20.25
CA SER A 334 -12.35 -6.63 -18.94
C SER A 334 -11.84 -7.89 -18.24
N ARG A 335 -10.71 -7.76 -17.54
CA ARG A 335 -10.22 -8.74 -16.56
C ARG A 335 -10.39 -8.26 -15.12
N LYS A 336 -10.89 -7.03 -14.92
CA LYS A 336 -10.86 -6.34 -13.65
C LYS A 336 -12.06 -5.43 -13.48
N ILE A 337 -12.82 -5.71 -12.44
CA ILE A 337 -13.92 -4.85 -11.99
C ILE A 337 -13.55 -4.32 -10.62
N ARG A 338 -13.68 -3.02 -10.43
CA ARG A 338 -13.29 -2.34 -9.20
C ARG A 338 -14.51 -1.67 -8.57
N LEU A 339 -14.70 -1.90 -7.29
CA LEU A 339 -15.60 -1.11 -6.45
C LEU A 339 -14.76 -0.06 -5.71
N ARG A 340 -15.05 1.21 -5.97
CA ARG A 340 -14.46 2.35 -5.26
C ARG A 340 -15.48 2.95 -4.32
N ILE A 341 -15.06 3.18 -3.08
CA ILE A 341 -15.92 3.66 -2.01
C ILE A 341 -15.30 4.92 -1.42
N THR A 342 -16.00 6.03 -1.62
CA THR A 342 -15.71 7.30 -0.95
C THR A 342 -16.80 7.57 0.08
N ASP A 343 -16.61 8.55 0.95
CA ASP A 343 -17.65 8.91 1.92
C ASP A 343 -18.95 9.37 1.23
N SER A 344 -18.81 9.98 0.05
CA SER A 344 -19.94 10.50 -0.73
C SER A 344 -20.64 9.46 -1.61
N ASN A 345 -19.96 8.41 -2.10
CA ASN A 345 -20.57 7.49 -3.07
C ASN A 345 -19.89 6.11 -3.16
N TYR A 346 -20.58 5.19 -3.86
CA TYR A 346 -20.05 3.91 -4.31
C TYR A 346 -20.00 3.91 -5.84
N LYS A 347 -18.85 3.56 -6.41
CA LYS A 347 -18.62 3.49 -7.86
C LYS A 347 -18.20 2.09 -8.26
N LEU A 348 -18.91 1.50 -9.21
CA LEU A 348 -18.47 0.29 -9.90
C LEU A 348 -17.75 0.69 -11.18
N GLU A 349 -16.50 0.30 -11.29
CA GLU A 349 -15.59 0.65 -12.38
C GLU A 349 -15.24 -0.63 -13.13
N CYS A 350 -15.66 -0.73 -14.39
CA CYS A 350 -15.20 -1.82 -15.25
C CYS A 350 -13.99 -1.31 -16.05
N ILE A 351 -12.82 -1.93 -15.82
CA ILE A 351 -11.56 -1.48 -16.40
C ILE A 351 -11.37 -2.20 -17.74
N GLU A 352 -11.28 -1.43 -18.82
CA GLU A 352 -11.04 -1.98 -20.15
C GLU A 352 -9.67 -2.66 -20.20
N HIS A 353 -9.64 -3.91 -20.64
CA HIS A 353 -8.43 -4.67 -20.84
C HIS A 353 -8.04 -4.63 -22.31
N ASN A 354 -6.91 -4.00 -22.61
CA ASN A 354 -6.30 -4.04 -23.93
C ASN A 354 -4.99 -4.84 -23.89
N PRO A 355 -4.93 -6.04 -24.51
CA PRO A 355 -3.73 -6.87 -24.49
C PRO A 355 -2.56 -6.26 -25.28
N TYR A 356 -2.81 -5.23 -26.09
CA TYR A 356 -1.80 -4.57 -26.93
C TYR A 356 -1.36 -3.20 -26.40
N ILE A 357 -2.01 -2.66 -25.37
CA ILE A 357 -1.69 -1.37 -24.77
C ILE A 357 -1.59 -1.52 -23.26
N SER A 358 -0.37 -1.53 -22.72
CA SER A 358 -0.10 -1.73 -21.30
C SER A 358 -0.57 -0.60 -20.37
N LYS A 359 -1.02 0.54 -20.91
CA LYS A 359 -1.34 1.76 -20.13
C LYS A 359 -2.76 2.32 -20.31
N SER A 360 -3.65 1.65 -21.06
CA SER A 360 -5.01 2.14 -21.26
C SER A 360 -5.97 1.54 -20.23
N GLU A 361 -5.83 1.93 -18.96
CA GLU A 361 -6.74 1.54 -17.87
C GLU A 361 -7.79 2.61 -17.58
N LYS A 362 -8.40 3.23 -18.60
CA LYS A 362 -9.50 4.18 -18.34
C LYS A 362 -10.77 3.38 -17.97
N PRO A 363 -11.35 3.57 -16.77
CA PRO A 363 -12.50 2.80 -16.35
C PRO A 363 -13.80 3.35 -16.93
N HIS A 364 -14.75 2.47 -17.21
CA HIS A 364 -16.16 2.82 -17.37
C HIS A 364 -16.84 2.80 -16.00
N VAL A 365 -17.34 3.96 -15.55
CA VAL A 365 -17.81 4.16 -14.17
C VAL A 365 -19.34 4.12 -14.10
N VAL A 366 -19.87 3.34 -13.15
CA VAL A 366 -21.29 3.26 -12.82
C VAL A 366 -21.47 3.69 -11.36
N LEU A 367 -22.29 4.70 -11.12
CA LEU A 367 -22.67 5.11 -9.76
C LEU A 367 -23.69 4.13 -9.19
N LEU A 368 -23.36 3.55 -8.04
CA LEU A 368 -24.27 2.70 -7.26
C LEU A 368 -25.02 3.58 -6.23
N LYS A 369 -26.32 3.35 -6.08
CA LYS A 369 -27.22 4.18 -5.23
C LYS A 369 -27.41 3.63 -3.82
#